data_AF-A0A0G0XF69-F1
#
_entry.id   AF-A0A0G0XF69-F1
#
_cell.length_a   1.000
_cell.length_b   1.000
_cell.length_c   1.000
_cell.angle_alpha   90.00
_cell.angle_beta   90.00
_cell.angle_gamma   90.00
#
_symmetry.space_group_name_H-M   'P 1'
#
loop_
_entity.id
_entity.type
_entity.pdbx_description
1 polymer ?
#
loop_
_entity_poly.entity_id
_entity_poly.type
_entity_poly.pdbx_seq_one_letter_code
_entity_poly.pdbx_strand_id
1 'polypeptide(L)'
;MNHAIIIHGWGADSSSNWFPWLKKELEKKDLKVDVPDFPNTQNPQLSEWFDYFEENVFIKNPADTVLIGHSLGVPFILRYLEKFGVAPSRGARSTSAATPVKTSYFIAGFHKPLGYSATESFVNKPFDWDKIKSACKKFTVINSDNDPYIPRTVGSYAITQTFPDFPSWAITVYAGLSIIDVIAVAMLWMWKKMGFYLVVGFAVLAAVLNIMIMGGAGIVSTVIGFVGVGILYWAMKPVWGQFK
;
A
#
# COMPACT_ATOMS: atom_id res chain seq x y z
N MET A 1 17.68 -21.79 -13.20
CA MET A 1 18.43 -20.53 -13.04
C MET A 1 17.41 -19.46 -12.68
N ASN A 2 17.59 -18.73 -11.59
CA ASN A 2 16.66 -17.68 -11.19
C ASN A 2 16.76 -16.50 -12.17
N HIS A 3 15.63 -15.86 -12.46
CA HIS A 3 15.54 -14.76 -13.43
C HIS A 3 14.90 -13.56 -12.77
N ALA A 4 15.65 -12.48 -12.59
CA ALA A 4 15.14 -11.21 -12.06
C ALA A 4 14.78 -10.26 -13.20
N ILE A 5 13.65 -9.57 -13.06
CA ILE A 5 13.19 -8.55 -14.00
C ILE A 5 12.93 -7.27 -13.22
N ILE A 6 13.63 -6.20 -13.58
CA ILE A 6 13.53 -4.90 -12.92
C ILE A 6 12.73 -3.94 -13.82
N ILE A 7 11.62 -3.43 -13.31
CA ILE A 7 10.69 -2.52 -13.99
C ILE A 7 10.88 -1.12 -13.41
N HIS A 8 11.33 -0.19 -14.25
CA HIS A 8 11.62 1.19 -13.85
C HIS A 8 10.34 2.03 -13.63
N GLY A 9 10.53 3.23 -13.08
CA GLY A 9 9.46 4.19 -12.80
C GLY A 9 9.15 5.12 -13.99
N TRP A 10 8.26 6.08 -13.75
CA TRP A 10 7.93 7.15 -14.69
C TRP A 10 9.20 7.97 -15.04
N GLY A 11 9.42 8.23 -16.33
CA GLY A 11 10.55 9.02 -16.84
C GLY A 11 11.93 8.39 -16.70
N ALA A 12 12.03 7.18 -16.13
CA ALA A 12 13.29 6.46 -15.93
C ALA A 12 13.54 5.45 -17.06
N ASP A 13 14.71 4.82 -17.03
CA ASP A 13 15.16 3.77 -17.94
C ASP A 13 16.04 2.74 -17.19
N SER A 14 16.60 1.78 -17.91
CA SER A 14 17.47 0.72 -17.38
C SER A 14 18.78 1.21 -16.76
N SER A 15 19.23 2.42 -17.12
CA SER A 15 20.45 3.05 -16.62
C SER A 15 20.23 3.88 -15.36
N SER A 16 18.97 4.13 -15.01
CA SER A 16 18.57 5.03 -13.93
C SER A 16 18.75 4.43 -12.52
N ASN A 17 18.83 5.30 -11.52
CA ASN A 17 18.77 4.95 -10.10
C ASN A 17 19.77 3.85 -9.70
N TRP A 18 19.29 2.86 -8.93
CA TRP A 18 20.03 1.72 -8.43
C TRP A 18 19.93 0.49 -9.36
N PHE A 19 19.24 0.58 -10.50
CA PHE A 19 18.99 -0.59 -11.36
C PHE A 19 20.28 -1.19 -11.93
N PRO A 20 21.26 -0.41 -12.45
CA PRO A 20 22.52 -0.98 -12.95
C PRO A 20 23.35 -1.65 -11.85
N TRP A 21 23.36 -1.04 -10.66
CA TRP A 21 24.06 -1.61 -9.50
C TRP A 21 23.42 -2.93 -9.07
N LEU A 22 22.09 -2.95 -8.92
CA LEU A 22 21.39 -4.16 -8.50
C LEU A 22 21.53 -5.28 -9.54
N LYS A 23 21.43 -4.94 -10.84
CA LYS A 23 21.70 -5.87 -11.93
C LYS A 23 23.06 -6.56 -11.74
N LYS A 24 24.12 -5.78 -11.57
CA LYS A 24 25.48 -6.29 -11.37
C LYS A 24 25.58 -7.18 -10.13
N GLU A 25 24.96 -6.80 -9.02
CA GLU A 25 25.01 -7.59 -7.78
C GLU A 25 24.22 -8.91 -7.85
N LEU A 26 23.11 -8.93 -8.59
CA LEU A 26 22.33 -10.15 -8.83
C LEU A 26 23.00 -11.08 -9.84
N GLU A 27 23.62 -10.54 -10.89
CA GLU A 27 24.38 -11.33 -11.87
C GLU A 27 25.58 -12.03 -11.23
N LYS A 28 26.26 -11.38 -10.27
CA LYS A 28 27.31 -12.03 -9.43
C LYS A 28 26.80 -13.21 -8.60
N LYS A 29 25.49 -13.34 -8.42
CA LYS A 29 24.82 -14.43 -7.71
C LYS A 29 24.19 -15.44 -8.66
N ASP A 30 24.62 -15.46 -9.93
CA ASP A 30 24.16 -16.37 -10.98
C ASP A 30 22.66 -16.22 -11.33
N LEU A 31 22.10 -15.02 -11.14
CA LEU A 31 20.79 -14.68 -11.68
C LEU A 31 20.94 -14.13 -13.10
N LYS A 32 20.06 -14.55 -14.01
CA LYS A 32 19.79 -13.76 -15.21
C LYS A 32 19.03 -12.51 -14.79
N VAL A 33 19.42 -11.33 -15.26
CA VAL A 33 18.73 -10.07 -14.93
C VAL A 33 18.37 -9.29 -16.18
N ASP A 34 17.08 -9.04 -16.37
CA ASP A 34 16.57 -8.18 -17.42
C ASP A 34 16.09 -6.85 -16.81
N VAL A 35 16.47 -5.73 -17.44
CA VAL A 35 16.03 -4.38 -17.07
C VAL A 35 15.51 -3.73 -18.35
N PRO A 36 14.26 -4.02 -18.76
CA PRO A 36 13.67 -3.49 -19.99
C PRO A 36 13.58 -1.96 -19.99
N ASP A 37 13.85 -1.35 -21.15
CA ASP A 37 13.62 0.07 -21.43
C ASP A 37 12.22 0.24 -22.05
N PHE A 38 11.23 0.56 -21.21
CA PHE A 38 9.86 0.73 -21.69
C PHE A 38 9.70 1.96 -22.58
N PRO A 39 8.77 1.94 -23.54
CA PRO A 39 8.53 3.07 -24.42
C PRO A 39 7.83 4.23 -23.70
N ASN A 40 7.93 5.43 -24.32
CA ASN A 40 7.14 6.61 -23.99
C ASN A 40 7.17 6.98 -22.50
N THR A 41 8.34 6.87 -21.87
CA THR A 41 8.48 7.00 -20.42
C THR A 41 8.08 8.37 -19.88
N GLN A 42 7.96 9.42 -20.71
CA GLN A 42 7.44 10.72 -20.27
C GLN A 42 5.90 10.78 -20.23
N ASN A 43 5.21 9.98 -21.02
CA ASN A 43 3.75 9.85 -21.03
C ASN A 43 3.33 8.38 -21.17
N PRO A 44 3.66 7.53 -20.18
CA PRO A 44 3.55 6.09 -20.32
C PRO A 44 2.09 5.65 -20.39
N GLN A 45 1.82 4.67 -21.24
CA GLN A 45 0.51 4.02 -21.35
C GLN A 45 0.61 2.56 -20.94
N LEU A 46 -0.29 2.09 -20.08
CA LEU A 46 -0.32 0.70 -19.62
C LEU A 46 -0.36 -0.30 -20.79
N SER A 47 -1.14 0.00 -21.84
CA SER A 47 -1.24 -0.87 -23.03
C SER A 47 0.08 -1.00 -23.77
N GLU A 48 0.77 0.12 -24.01
CA GLU A 48 2.07 0.13 -24.71
C GLU A 48 3.14 -0.60 -23.90
N TRP A 49 3.12 -0.43 -22.57
CA TRP A 49 4.03 -1.16 -21.69
C TRP A 49 3.73 -2.66 -21.71
N PHE A 50 2.46 -3.06 -21.80
CA PHE A 50 2.10 -4.47 -21.95
C PHE A 50 2.59 -5.05 -23.27
N ASP A 51 2.32 -4.38 -24.38
CA ASP A 51 2.73 -4.85 -25.71
C ASP A 51 4.24 -5.00 -25.78
N TYR A 52 4.99 -3.98 -25.31
CA TYR A 52 6.44 -4.04 -25.21
C TYR A 52 6.92 -5.19 -24.32
N PHE A 53 6.32 -5.39 -23.14
CA PHE A 53 6.75 -6.42 -22.20
C PHE A 53 6.51 -7.83 -22.75
N GLU A 54 5.37 -8.07 -23.41
CA GLU A 54 5.08 -9.35 -24.06
C GLU A 54 6.05 -9.66 -25.20
N GLU A 55 6.48 -8.65 -25.94
CA GLU A 55 7.38 -8.81 -27.09
C GLU A 55 8.84 -8.99 -26.68
N ASN A 56 9.28 -8.31 -25.62
CA ASN A 56 10.71 -8.17 -25.31
C ASN A 56 11.16 -8.93 -24.06
N VAL A 57 10.24 -9.32 -23.17
CA VAL A 57 10.60 -9.98 -21.91
C VAL A 57 10.16 -11.44 -21.89
N PHE A 58 11.14 -12.35 -21.86
CA PHE A 58 10.89 -13.78 -21.89
C PHE A 58 10.95 -14.42 -20.50
N ILE A 59 9.79 -14.82 -19.97
CA ILE A 59 9.67 -15.56 -18.71
C ILE A 59 9.55 -17.06 -19.01
N LYS A 60 10.66 -17.79 -18.85
CA LYS A 60 10.72 -19.23 -19.13
C LYS A 60 10.03 -20.08 -18.06
N ASN A 61 10.27 -19.76 -16.79
CA ASN A 61 9.70 -20.47 -15.65
C ASN A 61 9.30 -19.49 -14.55
N PRO A 62 8.00 -19.19 -14.39
CA PRO A 62 7.54 -18.29 -13.34
C PRO A 62 8.01 -18.68 -11.93
N ALA A 63 8.12 -19.97 -11.59
CA ALA A 63 8.57 -20.41 -10.26
C ALA A 63 10.00 -19.97 -9.90
N ASP A 64 10.81 -19.62 -10.89
CA ASP A 64 12.18 -19.13 -10.75
C ASP A 64 12.29 -17.61 -10.97
N THR A 65 11.18 -16.94 -11.31
CA THR A 65 11.15 -15.53 -11.67
C THR A 65 10.97 -14.63 -10.45
N VAL A 66 11.77 -13.56 -10.39
CA VAL A 66 11.71 -12.48 -9.41
C VAL A 66 11.31 -11.20 -10.13
N LEU A 67 10.21 -10.56 -9.72
CA LEU A 67 9.78 -9.28 -10.28
C LEU A 67 10.15 -8.16 -9.31
N ILE A 68 10.74 -7.07 -9.81
CA ILE A 68 11.19 -5.93 -9.01
C ILE A 68 10.65 -4.66 -9.65
N GLY A 69 9.69 -4.00 -9.01
CA GLY A 69 9.09 -2.77 -9.52
C GLY A 69 9.53 -1.56 -8.70
N HIS A 70 9.86 -0.47 -9.39
CA HIS A 70 10.09 0.83 -8.75
C HIS A 70 9.02 1.84 -9.19
N SER A 71 8.40 2.54 -8.23
CA SER A 71 7.42 3.59 -8.52
C SER A 71 6.31 3.08 -9.47
N LEU A 72 6.17 3.67 -10.66
CA LEU A 72 5.21 3.25 -11.70
C LEU A 72 5.38 1.79 -12.14
N GLY A 73 6.58 1.21 -12.01
CA GLY A 73 6.81 -0.20 -12.29
C GLY A 73 6.05 -1.15 -11.37
N VAL A 74 5.65 -0.70 -10.18
CA VAL A 74 4.84 -1.50 -9.25
C VAL A 74 3.43 -1.74 -9.76
N PRO A 75 2.60 -0.71 -10.04
CA PRO A 75 1.27 -0.95 -10.59
C PRO A 75 1.32 -1.66 -11.95
N PHE A 76 2.37 -1.49 -12.75
CA PHE A 76 2.57 -2.32 -13.94
C PHE A 76 2.69 -3.82 -13.59
N ILE A 77 3.55 -4.21 -12.65
CA ILE A 77 3.68 -5.61 -12.22
C ILE A 77 2.35 -6.13 -11.65
N LEU A 78 1.63 -5.33 -10.86
CA LEU A 78 0.31 -5.71 -10.36
C LEU A 78 -0.66 -6.03 -11.51
N ARG A 79 -0.71 -5.19 -12.55
CA ARG A 79 -1.51 -5.44 -13.75
C ARG A 79 -1.05 -6.68 -14.52
N TYR A 80 0.25 -6.92 -14.61
CA TYR A 80 0.80 -8.11 -15.25
C TYR A 80 0.36 -9.40 -14.53
N LEU A 81 0.49 -9.44 -13.20
CA LEU A 81 0.06 -10.56 -12.38
C LEU A 81 -1.46 -10.77 -12.45
N GLU A 82 -2.23 -9.69 -12.53
CA GLU A 82 -3.69 -9.73 -12.71
C GLU A 82 -4.11 -10.29 -14.08
N LYS A 83 -3.44 -9.87 -15.16
CA LYS A 83 -3.82 -10.17 -16.55
C LYS A 83 -3.33 -11.55 -17.00
N PHE A 84 -2.07 -11.86 -16.76
CA PHE A 84 -1.41 -13.07 -17.30
C PHE A 84 -1.23 -14.15 -16.25
N GLY A 85 -1.23 -13.75 -14.99
CA GLY A 85 -0.97 -14.60 -13.85
C GLY A 85 0.14 -15.61 -14.15
N VAL A 86 -0.29 -16.85 -14.19
CA VAL A 86 0.51 -18.05 -14.02
C VAL A 86 0.94 -18.69 -15.34
N ALA A 87 0.75 -17.97 -16.45
CA ALA A 87 1.09 -18.38 -17.81
C ALA A 87 2.30 -17.59 -18.35
N PRO A 88 3.24 -18.24 -19.05
CA PRO A 88 4.37 -17.55 -19.67
C PRO A 88 3.91 -16.66 -20.85
N SER A 89 4.52 -15.49 -20.97
CA SER A 89 4.36 -14.58 -22.12
C SER A 89 4.82 -15.27 -23.41
N ARG A 90 3.93 -15.31 -24.41
CA ARG A 90 4.05 -15.81 -25.81
C ARG A 90 5.10 -16.91 -26.07
N GLY A 91 4.61 -18.15 -26.21
CA GLY A 91 5.36 -19.28 -26.79
C GLY A 91 5.03 -20.64 -26.18
N ALA A 92 4.49 -20.68 -24.96
CA ALA A 92 4.05 -21.93 -24.36
C ALA A 92 2.54 -22.09 -24.51
N ARG A 93 2.14 -23.09 -25.30
CA ARG A 93 0.80 -23.69 -25.16
C ARG A 93 0.62 -24.06 -23.69
N SER A 94 -0.34 -23.40 -23.04
CA SER A 94 -0.73 -23.65 -21.66
C SER A 94 -1.21 -25.10 -21.51
N THR A 95 -0.31 -25.97 -21.05
CA THR A 95 -0.63 -27.34 -20.63
C THR A 95 0.28 -27.76 -19.48
N SER A 96 0.24 -27.03 -18.37
CA SER A 96 0.61 -27.54 -17.05
C SER A 96 0.27 -26.49 -16.01
N ALA A 97 -0.10 -26.94 -14.80
CA ALA A 97 -0.68 -26.15 -13.74
C ALA A 97 -0.04 -24.76 -13.59
N ALA A 98 -0.92 -23.77 -13.45
CA ALA A 98 -0.61 -22.40 -13.12
C ALA A 98 0.50 -22.29 -12.07
N THR A 99 1.72 -21.91 -12.47
CA THR A 99 2.90 -21.91 -11.58
C THR A 99 3.22 -20.49 -11.14
N PRO A 100 2.96 -20.10 -9.87
CA PRO A 100 3.08 -18.70 -9.46
C PRO A 100 4.52 -18.21 -9.50
N VAL A 101 4.68 -16.90 -9.74
CA VAL A 101 5.96 -16.19 -9.66
C VAL A 101 6.59 -16.40 -8.29
N LYS A 102 7.92 -16.56 -8.23
CA LYS A 102 8.65 -16.85 -6.99
C LYS A 102 8.43 -15.78 -5.93
N THR A 103 8.64 -14.52 -6.29
CA THR A 103 8.48 -13.36 -5.39
C THR A 103 8.46 -12.06 -6.18
N SER A 104 7.78 -11.06 -5.62
CA SER A 104 7.79 -9.68 -6.13
C SER A 104 8.30 -8.71 -5.06
N TYR A 105 9.14 -7.75 -5.47
CA TYR A 105 9.63 -6.64 -4.66
C TYR A 105 9.05 -5.33 -5.20
N PHE A 106 8.36 -4.58 -4.36
CA PHE A 106 7.71 -3.32 -4.72
C PHE A 106 8.38 -2.18 -3.97
N ILE A 107 9.17 -1.37 -4.69
CA ILE A 107 9.91 -0.25 -4.14
C ILE A 107 9.16 1.02 -4.51
N ALA A 108 8.77 1.81 -3.51
CA ALA A 108 8.00 3.04 -3.68
C ALA A 108 6.73 2.81 -4.53
N GLY A 109 5.98 1.74 -4.26
CA GLY A 109 4.79 1.40 -5.04
C GLY A 109 3.53 2.19 -4.64
N PHE A 110 2.58 2.28 -5.58
CA PHE A 110 1.25 2.84 -5.35
C PHE A 110 0.19 2.06 -6.13
N HIS A 111 -1.07 2.12 -5.68
CA HIS A 111 -2.18 1.38 -6.29
C HIS A 111 -3.44 2.25 -6.50
N LYS A 112 -3.32 3.56 -6.31
CA LYS A 112 -4.38 4.56 -6.50
C LYS A 112 -3.83 5.74 -7.32
N PRO A 113 -4.70 6.51 -8.01
CA PRO A 113 -4.26 7.71 -8.71
C PRO A 113 -3.52 8.68 -7.80
N LEU A 114 -2.38 9.20 -8.28
CA LEU A 114 -1.56 10.20 -7.58
C LEU A 114 -1.89 11.64 -8.00
N GLY A 115 -2.81 11.84 -8.95
CA GLY A 115 -3.09 13.15 -9.55
C GLY A 115 -2.23 13.50 -10.76
N TYR A 116 -1.38 12.57 -11.22
CA TYR A 116 -0.62 12.69 -12.46
C TYR A 116 -1.26 11.87 -13.58
N SER A 117 -1.69 12.53 -14.66
CA SER A 117 -2.32 11.89 -15.83
C SER A 117 -1.45 10.78 -16.44
N ALA A 118 -0.12 10.99 -16.46
CA ALA A 118 0.88 10.03 -16.91
C ALA A 118 0.83 8.67 -16.17
N THR A 119 0.25 8.60 -14.97
CA THR A 119 0.18 7.38 -14.16
C THR A 119 -1.20 6.74 -14.16
N GLU A 120 -2.21 7.44 -14.66
CA GLU A 120 -3.62 7.12 -14.45
C GLU A 120 -4.02 5.80 -15.11
N SER A 121 -3.52 5.54 -16.33
CA SER A 121 -3.84 4.31 -17.07
C SER A 121 -3.44 3.02 -16.35
N PHE A 122 -2.54 3.09 -15.38
CA PHE A 122 -2.07 1.95 -14.59
C PHE A 122 -2.99 1.65 -13.39
N VAL A 123 -3.68 2.65 -12.86
CA VAL A 123 -4.39 2.60 -11.55
C VAL A 123 -5.85 3.07 -11.60
N ASN A 124 -6.37 3.45 -12.78
CA ASN A 124 -7.75 3.94 -12.97
C ASN A 124 -8.85 2.89 -12.81
N LYS A 125 -8.49 1.60 -12.74
CA LYS A 125 -9.41 0.50 -12.44
C LYS A 125 -9.05 -0.15 -11.10
N PRO A 126 -10.01 -0.70 -10.35
CA PRO A 126 -9.68 -1.58 -9.22
C PRO A 126 -8.77 -2.74 -9.66
N PHE A 127 -7.98 -3.25 -8.72
CA PHE A 127 -7.16 -4.45 -8.93
C PHE A 127 -7.92 -5.68 -8.42
N ASP A 128 -7.88 -6.77 -9.18
CA ASP A 128 -8.32 -8.10 -8.76
C ASP A 128 -7.24 -8.74 -7.87
N TRP A 129 -7.31 -8.45 -6.58
CA TRP A 129 -6.30 -8.86 -5.61
C TRP A 129 -6.20 -10.38 -5.46
N ASP A 130 -7.28 -11.13 -5.68
CA ASP A 130 -7.26 -12.58 -5.55
C ASP A 130 -6.49 -13.25 -6.70
N LYS A 131 -6.62 -12.72 -7.93
CA LYS A 131 -5.73 -13.11 -9.03
C LYS A 131 -4.28 -12.75 -8.78
N ILE A 132 -4.02 -11.53 -8.32
CA ILE A 132 -2.65 -11.08 -8.04
C ILE A 132 -2.00 -11.97 -6.97
N LYS A 133 -2.70 -12.22 -5.85
CA LYS A 133 -2.20 -13.06 -4.74
C LYS A 133 -1.99 -14.51 -5.16
N SER A 134 -2.82 -15.06 -6.05
CA SER A 134 -2.64 -16.42 -6.57
C SER A 134 -1.51 -16.54 -7.61
N ALA A 135 -1.13 -15.44 -8.26
CA ALA A 135 -0.10 -15.41 -9.29
C ALA A 135 1.33 -15.26 -8.76
N CYS A 136 1.55 -14.94 -7.48
CA CYS A 136 2.89 -14.78 -6.89
C CYS A 136 2.93 -15.29 -5.45
N LYS A 137 3.97 -16.06 -5.11
CA LYS A 137 4.07 -16.71 -3.79
C LYS A 137 4.35 -15.75 -2.65
N LYS A 138 5.07 -14.66 -2.91
CA LYS A 138 5.50 -13.71 -1.89
C LYS A 138 5.60 -12.30 -2.44
N PHE A 139 5.16 -11.33 -1.64
CA PHE A 139 5.30 -9.92 -1.91
C PHE A 139 6.16 -9.27 -0.81
N THR A 140 7.09 -8.42 -1.21
CA THR A 140 7.86 -7.57 -0.30
C THR A 140 7.68 -6.13 -0.74
N VAL A 141 7.35 -5.25 0.18
CA VAL A 141 7.09 -3.83 -0.09
C VAL A 141 8.11 -2.98 0.68
N ILE A 142 8.72 -2.02 0.01
CA ILE A 142 9.74 -1.12 0.56
C ILE A 142 9.35 0.31 0.19
N ASN A 143 9.09 1.15 1.19
CA ASN A 143 8.71 2.55 0.99
C ASN A 143 9.56 3.45 1.91
N SER A 144 9.83 4.66 1.45
CA SER A 144 10.41 5.70 2.31
C SER A 144 9.34 6.34 3.18
N ASP A 145 9.70 6.72 4.40
CA ASP A 145 8.82 7.44 5.32
C ASP A 145 8.67 8.94 4.97
N ASN A 146 9.55 9.45 4.11
CA ASN A 146 9.64 10.83 3.64
C ASN A 146 9.53 10.97 2.11
N ASP A 147 8.89 10.02 1.43
CA ASP A 147 8.69 10.07 -0.02
C ASP A 147 7.86 11.32 -0.40
N PRO A 148 8.41 12.25 -1.22
CA PRO A 148 7.72 13.49 -1.57
C PRO A 148 6.65 13.30 -2.65
N TYR A 149 6.62 12.15 -3.34
CA TYR A 149 5.74 11.88 -4.47
C TYR A 149 4.62 10.91 -4.14
N ILE A 150 4.87 9.97 -3.22
CA ILE A 150 3.94 8.90 -2.88
C ILE A 150 3.49 9.10 -1.43
N PRO A 151 2.26 9.61 -1.20
CA PRO A 151 1.74 9.79 0.13
C PRO A 151 1.78 8.48 0.92
N ARG A 152 2.10 8.57 2.22
CA ARG A 152 2.09 7.40 3.11
C ARG A 152 0.76 6.65 3.02
N THR A 153 -0.38 7.31 2.90
CA THR A 153 -1.69 6.62 2.81
C THR A 153 -1.88 5.71 1.59
N VAL A 154 -1.11 5.90 0.51
CA VAL A 154 -1.16 5.06 -0.70
C VAL A 154 0.06 4.14 -0.85
N GLY A 155 1.16 4.45 -0.16
CA GLY A 155 2.38 3.63 -0.13
C GLY A 155 2.61 2.85 1.17
N SER A 156 1.93 3.17 2.28
CA SER A 156 2.21 2.60 3.60
C SER A 156 1.58 1.22 3.73
N TYR A 157 2.41 0.23 3.46
CA TYR A 157 2.34 -1.15 3.92
C TYR A 157 1.75 -1.29 5.34
N ALA A 158 2.02 -0.37 6.26
CA ALA A 158 1.49 -0.41 7.63
C ALA A 158 -0.04 -0.26 7.74
N ILE A 159 -0.71 0.54 6.89
CA ILE A 159 -2.19 0.62 6.94
C ILE A 159 -2.80 -0.57 6.21
N THR A 160 -2.23 -0.94 5.06
CA THR A 160 -2.74 -2.01 4.19
C THR A 160 -2.45 -3.43 4.71
N GLN A 161 -1.44 -3.64 5.55
CA GLN A 161 -1.15 -4.94 6.19
C GLN A 161 -1.72 -5.06 7.60
N THR A 162 -1.74 -3.97 8.38
CA THR A 162 -2.34 -4.04 9.71
C THR A 162 -3.85 -4.19 9.59
N PHE A 163 -4.46 -3.67 8.51
CA PHE A 163 -5.88 -3.76 8.26
C PHE A 163 -6.18 -3.83 6.74
N PRO A 164 -5.96 -5.00 6.09
CA PRO A 164 -6.31 -5.19 4.68
C PRO A 164 -7.80 -4.92 4.36
N ASP A 165 -8.65 -5.00 5.39
CA ASP A 165 -10.09 -4.71 5.32
C ASP A 165 -10.49 -3.34 5.90
N PHE A 166 -9.53 -2.43 6.20
CA PHE A 166 -9.88 -1.11 6.75
C PHE A 166 -10.67 -0.31 5.71
N PRO A 167 -11.94 0.03 5.99
CA PRO A 167 -12.74 0.73 5.00
C PRO A 167 -12.21 2.14 4.77
N SER A 168 -12.11 2.58 3.52
CA SER A 168 -11.63 3.94 3.21
C SER A 168 -12.50 5.04 3.83
N TRP A 169 -13.80 4.79 4.00
CA TRP A 169 -14.72 5.70 4.70
C TRP A 169 -14.33 5.89 6.17
N ALA A 170 -13.77 4.86 6.81
CA ALA A 170 -13.40 4.93 8.22
C ALA A 170 -12.30 5.97 8.44
N ILE A 171 -11.35 6.11 7.50
CA ILE A 171 -10.30 7.14 7.57
C ILE A 171 -10.91 8.54 7.67
N THR A 172 -11.91 8.84 6.84
CA THR A 172 -12.61 10.14 6.86
C THR A 172 -13.36 10.34 8.17
N VAL A 173 -14.00 9.29 8.69
CA VAL A 173 -14.68 9.33 9.99
C VAL A 173 -13.70 9.58 11.12
N TYR A 174 -12.60 8.82 11.22
CA TYR A 174 -11.56 9.04 12.23
C TYR A 174 -10.91 10.42 12.11
N ALA A 175 -10.73 10.96 10.90
CA ALA A 175 -10.24 12.32 10.70
C ALA A 175 -11.23 13.37 11.24
N GLY A 176 -12.52 13.26 10.94
CA GLY A 176 -13.55 14.14 11.50
C GLY A 176 -13.66 14.03 13.02
N LEU A 177 -13.55 12.81 13.53
CA LEU A 177 -13.50 12.51 14.95
C LEU A 177 -12.29 13.18 15.64
N SER A 178 -11.11 13.20 15.02
CA SER A 178 -9.94 13.90 15.58
C SER A 178 -10.14 15.42 15.73
N ILE A 179 -10.94 16.04 14.85
CA ILE A 179 -11.29 17.47 14.96
C ILE A 179 -12.18 17.70 16.18
N ILE A 180 -13.13 16.78 16.44
CA ILE A 180 -13.99 16.84 17.63
C ILE A 180 -13.16 16.69 18.90
N ASP A 181 -12.14 15.83 18.92
CA ASP A 181 -11.22 15.71 20.06
C ASP A 181 -10.47 17.01 20.33
N VAL A 182 -9.96 17.69 19.30
CA VAL A 182 -9.31 19.00 19.46
C VAL A 182 -10.28 20.03 20.05
N ILE A 183 -11.53 20.05 19.58
CA ILE A 183 -12.58 20.91 20.14
C ILE A 183 -12.86 20.54 21.60
N ALA A 184 -12.97 19.26 21.92
CA ALA A 184 -13.24 18.77 23.26
C ALA A 184 -12.12 19.17 24.24
N VAL A 185 -10.86 19.02 23.83
CA VAL A 185 -9.68 19.46 24.61
C VAL A 185 -9.68 20.98 24.79
N ALA A 186 -9.97 21.75 23.73
CA ALA A 186 -10.09 23.21 23.85
C ALA A 186 -11.19 23.61 24.84
N MET A 187 -12.34 22.92 24.82
CA MET A 187 -13.43 23.16 25.77
C MET A 187 -13.07 22.78 27.20
N LEU A 188 -12.29 21.71 27.40
CA LEU A 188 -11.74 21.36 28.71
C LEU A 188 -10.81 22.46 29.24
N TRP A 189 -9.96 23.02 28.39
CA TRP A 189 -9.12 24.17 28.76
C TRP A 189 -9.91 25.44 29.09
N MET A 190 -11.07 25.61 28.46
CA MET A 190 -12.01 26.68 28.76
C MET A 190 -12.89 26.39 29.98
N TRP A 191 -12.57 25.35 30.77
CA TRP A 191 -13.31 24.95 31.95
C TRP A 191 -14.80 24.65 31.66
N LYS A 192 -15.11 24.08 30.48
CA LYS A 192 -16.48 23.69 30.11
C LYS A 192 -16.68 22.19 30.31
N LYS A 193 -17.69 21.78 31.09
CA LYS A 193 -17.99 20.34 31.32
C LYS A 193 -18.31 19.59 30.03
N MET A 194 -18.86 20.31 29.06
CA MET A 194 -19.16 19.78 27.73
C MET A 194 -17.94 19.18 27.02
N GLY A 195 -16.72 19.70 27.27
CA GLY A 195 -15.50 19.10 26.71
C GLY A 195 -15.30 17.66 27.19
N PHE A 196 -15.55 17.39 28.48
CA PHE A 196 -15.45 16.03 29.03
C PHE A 196 -16.49 15.09 28.40
N TYR A 197 -17.75 15.53 28.29
CA TYR A 197 -18.80 14.71 27.70
C TYR A 197 -18.55 14.41 26.22
N LEU A 198 -17.92 15.33 25.48
CA LEU A 198 -17.48 15.09 24.12
C LEU A 198 -16.38 14.01 24.06
N VAL A 199 -15.38 14.06 24.95
CA VAL A 199 -14.34 13.01 25.04
C VAL A 199 -14.96 11.65 25.37
N VAL A 200 -15.94 11.58 26.28
CA VAL A 200 -16.64 10.33 26.62
C VAL A 200 -17.43 9.81 25.42
N GLY A 201 -18.24 10.66 24.77
CA GLY A 201 -19.03 10.28 23.60
C GLY A 201 -18.16 9.82 22.44
N PHE A 202 -17.03 10.49 22.22
CA PHE A 202 -16.02 10.08 21.27
C PHE A 202 -15.45 8.71 21.61
N ALA A 203 -15.05 8.46 22.87
CA ALA A 203 -14.45 7.19 23.26
C ALA A 203 -15.42 6.01 23.02
N VAL A 204 -16.72 6.21 23.26
CA VAL A 204 -17.76 5.23 22.95
C VAL A 204 -17.89 5.00 21.44
N LEU A 205 -17.93 6.06 20.64
CA LEU A 205 -18.04 5.94 19.18
C LEU A 205 -16.80 5.28 18.57
N ALA A 206 -15.61 5.68 19.01
CA ALA A 206 -14.34 5.08 18.62
C ALA A 206 -14.28 3.59 19.03
N ALA A 207 -14.80 3.23 20.20
CA ALA A 207 -14.89 1.83 20.63
C ALA A 207 -15.77 0.99 19.69
N VAL A 208 -16.95 1.49 19.32
CA VAL A 208 -17.85 0.82 18.38
C VAL A 208 -17.16 0.63 17.02
N LEU A 209 -16.54 1.69 16.50
CA LEU A 209 -15.83 1.64 15.22
C LEU A 209 -14.63 0.69 15.27
N ASN A 210 -13.83 0.73 16.34
CA ASN A 210 -12.68 -0.15 16.53
C ASN A 210 -13.12 -1.63 16.52
N ILE A 211 -14.20 -1.97 17.24
CA ILE A 211 -14.70 -3.35 17.28
C ILE A 211 -15.29 -3.77 15.93
N MET A 212 -16.09 -2.89 15.30
CA MET A 212 -16.71 -3.16 13.99
C MET A 212 -15.67 -3.37 12.88
N ILE A 213 -14.59 -2.60 12.90
CA ILE A 213 -13.59 -2.58 11.82
C ILE A 213 -12.44 -3.55 12.09
N MET A 214 -11.99 -3.68 13.34
CA MET A 214 -10.76 -4.38 13.72
C MET A 214 -11.01 -5.66 14.53
N GLY A 215 -12.26 -6.04 14.78
CA GLY A 215 -12.63 -7.25 15.51
C GLY A 215 -11.93 -7.34 16.88
N GLY A 216 -11.25 -8.46 17.15
CA GLY A 216 -10.55 -8.70 18.41
C GLY A 216 -9.46 -7.68 18.76
N ALA A 217 -8.75 -7.14 17.76
CA ALA A 217 -7.74 -6.08 17.99
C ALA A 217 -8.40 -4.76 18.41
N GLY A 218 -9.64 -4.51 17.96
CA GLY A 218 -10.44 -3.35 18.35
C GLY A 218 -10.83 -3.34 19.83
N ILE A 219 -10.86 -4.50 20.48
CA ILE A 219 -11.17 -4.62 21.91
C ILE A 219 -10.01 -4.03 22.75
N VAL A 220 -8.77 -4.35 22.39
CA VAL A 220 -7.59 -3.87 23.13
C VAL A 220 -7.46 -2.35 23.06
N SER A 221 -7.61 -1.77 21.87
CA SER A 221 -7.56 -0.30 21.69
C SER A 221 -8.71 0.40 22.42
N THR A 222 -9.90 -0.21 22.44
CA THR A 222 -11.06 0.28 23.20
C THR A 222 -10.77 0.35 24.70
N VAL A 223 -10.17 -0.70 25.29
CA VAL A 223 -9.84 -0.72 26.71
C VAL A 223 -8.88 0.43 27.07
N ILE A 224 -7.84 0.65 26.27
CA ILE A 224 -6.88 1.75 26.47
C ILE A 224 -7.60 3.11 26.43
N GLY A 225 -8.50 3.31 25.46
CA GLY A 225 -9.29 4.54 25.34
C GLY A 225 -10.12 4.84 26.59
N PHE A 226 -10.84 3.84 27.12
CA PHE A 226 -11.64 4.02 28.34
C PHE A 226 -10.79 4.21 29.61
N VAL A 227 -9.60 3.61 29.68
CA VAL A 227 -8.64 3.91 30.77
C VAL A 227 -8.24 5.39 30.73
N GLY A 228 -7.96 5.94 29.55
CA GLY A 228 -7.67 7.37 29.38
C GLY A 228 -8.81 8.27 29.86
N VAL A 229 -10.06 7.94 29.51
CA VAL A 229 -11.26 8.64 30.00
C VAL A 229 -11.37 8.56 31.52
N GLY A 230 -11.10 7.40 32.11
CA GLY A 230 -11.10 7.20 33.56
C GLY A 230 -10.05 8.05 34.28
N ILE A 231 -8.84 8.12 33.74
CA ILE A 231 -7.77 8.99 34.25
C ILE A 231 -8.20 10.46 34.18
N LEU A 232 -8.74 10.90 33.04
CA LEU A 232 -9.22 12.26 32.86
C LEU A 232 -10.33 12.61 33.86
N TYR A 233 -11.30 11.71 34.06
CA TYR A 233 -12.35 11.90 35.05
C TYR A 233 -11.78 12.09 36.45
N TRP A 234 -10.84 11.24 36.87
CA TRP A 234 -10.19 11.34 38.17
C TRP A 234 -9.41 12.65 38.34
N ALA A 235 -8.70 13.10 37.30
CA ALA A 235 -7.99 14.37 37.31
C ALA A 235 -8.94 15.58 37.42
N MET A 236 -10.12 15.50 36.80
CA MET A 236 -11.10 16.58 36.82
C MET A 236 -11.98 16.60 38.07
N LYS A 237 -12.20 15.45 38.71
CA LYS A 237 -13.09 15.30 39.87
C LYS A 237 -12.87 16.34 40.99
N PRO A 238 -11.63 16.66 41.41
CA PRO A 238 -11.39 17.65 42.47
C PRO A 238 -11.83 19.07 42.10
N VAL A 239 -11.83 19.40 40.81
CA VAL A 239 -12.10 20.75 40.30
C VAL A 239 -13.44 20.82 39.54
N TRP A 240 -14.24 19.75 39.54
CA TRP A 240 -15.45 19.63 38.73
C TRP A 240 -16.49 20.75 38.98
N GLY A 241 -16.57 21.24 40.21
CA GLY A 241 -17.44 22.36 40.59
C GLY A 241 -17.05 23.70 39.95
N GLN A 242 -15.81 23.83 39.47
CA GLN A 242 -15.28 25.04 38.81
C GLN A 242 -15.60 25.08 37.31
N PHE A 243 -16.01 23.94 36.73
CA PHE A 243 -16.36 23.87 35.32
C PHE A 243 -17.78 24.40 35.10
N LYS A 244 -17.91 25.31 34.13
CA LYS A 244 -19.18 25.87 33.65
C LYS A 244 -19.91 24.93 32.70
#